data_AF-A0A816AAQ3-F1
#
_entry.id   AF-A0A816AAQ3-F1
#
_cell.length_a   1.000
_cell.length_b   1.000
_cell.length_c   1.000
_cell.angle_alpha   90.00
_cell.angle_beta   90.00
_cell.angle_gamma   90.00
#
_symmetry.space_group_name_H-M   'P 1'
#
loop_
_entity.id
_entity.type
_entity.pdbx_description
1 polymer ?
#
loop_
_entity_poly.entity_id
_entity_poly.type
_entity_poly.pdbx_seq_one_letter_code
_entity_poly.pdbx_strand_id
1 'polypeptide(L)'
;MIVSGQAGREIVPSIHKLQQVVSIYVYCMDKNKHEQWARTFAKVKAVVVKLDELIFRIGADHRIQKTVEEPLSINIFTTSTGAGTSTMGVNGQFVYTQLLIECLLRLKYIEADKQELIHLCKQKYENDIAELHNLHDFEKNYSPNKALW
;
A
#
# COMPACT_ATOMS: atom_id res chain seq x y z
N MET A 1 -10.06 7.71 -2.72
CA MET A 1 -10.91 8.26 -3.82
C MET A 1 -12.14 8.94 -3.22
N ILE A 2 -12.55 10.11 -3.74
CA ILE A 2 -13.76 10.82 -3.29
C ILE A 2 -14.80 10.74 -4.41
N VAL A 3 -16.06 10.43 -4.08
CA VAL A 3 -17.18 10.35 -5.03
C VAL A 3 -18.39 11.11 -4.52
N SER A 4 -19.23 11.60 -5.42
CA SER A 4 -20.56 12.07 -5.06
C SER A 4 -21.49 10.90 -4.74
N GLY A 5 -22.60 11.16 -4.04
CA GLY A 5 -23.57 10.11 -3.70
C GLY A 5 -24.12 9.36 -4.91
N GLN A 6 -24.55 10.09 -5.94
CA GLN A 6 -25.12 9.50 -7.16
C GLN A 6 -24.05 8.79 -8.00
N ALA A 7 -22.94 9.48 -8.33
CA ALA A 7 -21.88 8.86 -9.12
C ALA A 7 -21.23 7.68 -8.38
N GLY A 8 -21.15 7.75 -7.05
CA GLY A 8 -20.69 6.66 -6.20
C GLY A 8 -21.54 5.40 -6.35
N ARG A 9 -22.88 5.53 -6.36
CA ARG A 9 -23.78 4.38 -6.53
C ARG A 9 -23.54 3.65 -7.86
N GLU A 10 -23.22 4.38 -8.92
CA GLU A 10 -22.99 3.82 -10.26
C GLU A 10 -21.58 3.25 -10.43
N ILE A 11 -20.56 3.93 -9.90
CA ILE A 11 -19.15 3.61 -10.16
C ILE A 11 -18.59 2.61 -9.13
N VAL A 12 -18.95 2.72 -7.84
CA VAL A 12 -18.40 1.89 -6.76
C VAL A 12 -18.55 0.37 -7.03
N PRO A 13 -19.67 -0.14 -7.56
CA PRO A 13 -19.79 -1.55 -7.93
C PRO A 13 -18.72 -2.04 -8.93
N SER A 14 -18.22 -1.17 -9.81
CA SER A 14 -17.19 -1.53 -10.80
C SER A 14 -15.78 -1.40 -10.24
N ILE A 15 -15.53 -0.41 -9.38
CA ILE A 15 -14.17 -0.08 -8.92
C ILE A 15 -13.78 -0.71 -7.59
N HIS A 16 -14.73 -1.17 -6.76
CA HIS A 16 -14.40 -1.71 -5.42
C HIS A 16 -13.50 -2.96 -5.51
N LYS A 17 -13.48 -3.66 -6.65
CA LYS A 17 -12.61 -4.81 -6.89
C LYS A 17 -11.17 -4.44 -7.24
N LEU A 18 -10.92 -3.19 -7.65
CA LEU A 18 -9.58 -2.74 -8.08
C LEU A 18 -8.65 -2.63 -6.88
N GLN A 19 -7.51 -3.32 -6.94
CA GLN A 19 -6.45 -3.28 -5.94
C GLN A 19 -5.93 -1.84 -5.71
N GLN A 20 -5.87 -1.04 -6.77
CA GLN A 20 -5.41 0.37 -6.73
C GLN A 20 -6.33 1.28 -5.91
N VAL A 21 -7.57 0.88 -5.65
CA VAL A 21 -8.52 1.63 -4.83
C VAL A 21 -8.50 1.05 -3.43
N VAL A 22 -7.88 1.76 -2.48
CA VAL A 22 -7.76 1.35 -1.07
C VAL A 22 -8.94 1.84 -0.24
N SER A 23 -9.27 3.14 -0.38
CA SER A 23 -10.34 3.79 0.38
C SER A 23 -11.22 4.66 -0.52
N ILE A 24 -12.54 4.57 -0.32
CA ILE A 24 -13.56 5.37 -1.01
C ILE A 24 -14.31 6.19 0.03
N TYR A 25 -14.46 7.49 -0.22
CA TYR A 25 -15.25 8.42 0.60
C TYR A 25 -16.39 8.97 -0.25
N VAL A 26 -17.61 8.86 0.23
CA VAL A 26 -18.80 9.39 -0.43
C VAL A 26 -19.12 10.75 0.18
N TYR A 27 -19.04 11.81 -0.61
CA TYR A 27 -19.41 13.17 -0.21
C TYR A 27 -20.75 13.53 -0.84
N CYS A 28 -21.80 13.68 -0.02
CA CYS A 28 -23.14 13.95 -0.51
C CYS A 28 -24.02 14.66 0.52
N MET A 29 -24.97 15.47 0.03
CA MET A 29 -25.94 16.15 0.90
C MET A 29 -26.94 15.18 1.56
N ASP A 30 -27.26 14.07 0.88
CA ASP A 30 -28.27 13.11 1.34
C ASP A 30 -27.63 11.82 1.88
N LYS A 31 -27.10 11.90 3.10
CA LYS A 31 -26.38 10.79 3.74
C LYS A 31 -27.24 9.53 3.85
N ASN A 32 -28.48 9.66 4.32
CA ASN A 32 -29.36 8.51 4.62
C ASN A 32 -29.62 7.67 3.36
N LYS A 33 -29.85 8.33 2.22
CA LYS A 33 -30.06 7.67 0.94
C LYS A 33 -28.84 6.87 0.47
N HIS A 34 -27.63 7.40 0.69
CA HIS A 34 -26.42 6.80 0.16
C HIS A 34 -25.71 5.86 1.14
N GLU A 35 -26.03 5.95 2.43
CA GLU A 35 -25.43 5.10 3.46
C GLU A 35 -25.85 3.62 3.32
N GLN A 36 -27.07 3.36 2.84
CA GLN A 36 -27.59 2.00 2.67
C GLN A 36 -26.74 1.16 1.70
N TRP A 37 -26.45 1.69 0.51
CA TRP A 37 -25.62 0.98 -0.47
C TRP A 37 -24.13 1.10 -0.13
N ALA A 38 -23.69 2.20 0.50
CA ALA A 38 -22.27 2.36 0.86
C ALA A 38 -21.80 1.27 1.82
N ARG A 39 -22.65 0.85 2.77
CA ARG A 39 -22.34 -0.20 3.75
C ARG A 39 -22.10 -1.58 3.13
N THR A 40 -22.55 -1.83 1.90
CA THR A 40 -22.32 -3.12 1.23
C THR A 40 -20.89 -3.27 0.70
N PHE A 41 -20.09 -2.19 0.70
CA PHE A 41 -18.73 -2.18 0.15
C PHE A 41 -17.70 -1.88 1.23
N ALA A 42 -16.86 -2.88 1.57
CA ALA A 42 -15.83 -2.76 2.62
C ALA A 42 -14.82 -1.62 2.40
N LYS A 43 -14.62 -1.20 1.15
CA LYS A 43 -13.71 -0.10 0.78
C LYS A 43 -14.32 1.28 0.96
N VAL A 44 -15.63 1.38 1.18
CA VAL A 44 -16.28 2.66 1.48
C VAL A 44 -16.10 2.96 2.96
N LYS A 45 -15.23 3.93 3.25
CA LYS A 45 -14.84 4.28 4.63
C LYS A 45 -15.82 5.22 5.30
N ALA A 46 -16.45 6.10 4.52
CA ALA A 46 -17.38 7.08 5.05
C ALA A 46 -18.37 7.60 4.01
N VAL A 47 -19.57 7.93 4.47
CA VAL A 47 -20.53 8.80 3.79
C VAL A 47 -20.66 10.08 4.61
N VAL A 48 -20.29 11.21 4.01
CA VAL A 48 -20.06 12.48 4.70
C VAL A 48 -20.81 13.61 4.00
N VAL A 49 -21.40 14.50 4.81
CA VAL A 49 -22.14 15.69 4.33
C VAL A 49 -21.29 16.95 4.41
N LYS A 50 -20.45 17.06 5.45
CA LYS A 50 -19.65 18.26 5.73
C LYS A 50 -18.23 18.11 5.20
N LEU A 51 -17.73 19.14 4.53
CA LEU A 51 -16.37 19.15 3.99
C LEU A 51 -15.31 18.99 5.09
N ASP A 52 -15.48 19.64 6.23
CA ASP A 52 -14.53 19.55 7.35
C ASP A 52 -14.40 18.12 7.89
N GLU A 53 -15.53 17.40 7.99
CA GLU A 53 -15.55 16.00 8.40
C GLU A 53 -14.82 15.12 7.36
N LEU A 54 -14.99 15.41 6.07
CA LEU A 54 -14.32 14.68 4.99
C LEU A 54 -12.80 14.86 5.07
N ILE A 55 -12.34 16.10 5.21
CA ILE A 55 -10.91 16.43 5.34
C ILE A 55 -10.33 15.76 6.58
N PHE A 56 -11.02 15.85 7.71
CA PHE A 56 -10.61 15.22 8.95
C PHE A 56 -10.44 13.70 8.81
N ARG A 57 -11.44 13.01 8.22
CA ARG A 57 -11.40 11.56 8.02
C ARG A 57 -10.28 11.13 7.07
N ILE A 58 -10.13 11.82 5.94
CA ILE A 58 -9.04 11.53 5.00
C ILE A 58 -7.69 11.74 5.69
N GLY A 59 -7.53 12.82 6.46
CA GLY A 59 -6.29 13.09 7.20
C GLY A 59 -5.97 12.02 8.25
N ALA A 60 -6.97 11.57 9.00
CA ALA A 60 -6.81 10.50 9.99
C ALA A 60 -6.46 9.15 9.33
N ASP A 61 -7.19 8.78 8.28
CA ASP A 61 -6.98 7.52 7.57
C ASP A 61 -5.64 7.50 6.82
N HIS A 62 -5.21 8.63 6.25
CA HIS A 62 -3.93 8.74 5.56
C HIS A 62 -2.74 8.58 6.54
N ARG A 63 -2.88 9.06 7.78
CA ARG A 63 -1.87 8.85 8.82
C ARG A 63 -1.76 7.37 9.17
N ILE A 64 -2.88 6.68 9.35
CA ILE A 64 -2.92 5.24 9.65
C ILE A 64 -2.36 4.41 8.48
N GLN A 65 -2.70 4.77 7.24
CA GLN A 65 -2.20 4.09 6.05
C GLN A 65 -0.69 4.29 5.86
N LYS A 66 -0.15 5.50 6.10
CA LYS A 66 1.30 5.73 6.07
C LYS A 66 2.07 4.84 7.03
N THR A 67 1.54 4.59 8.23
CA THR A 67 2.19 3.72 9.22
C THR A 67 2.12 2.23 8.87
N VAL A 68 1.17 1.81 8.02
CA VAL A 68 0.95 0.40 7.66
C VAL A 68 1.50 0.07 6.26
N GLU A 69 1.56 1.02 5.33
CA GLU A 69 1.90 0.80 3.91
C GLU A 69 3.27 1.37 3.46
N GLU A 70 3.99 2.18 4.25
CA GLU A 70 5.29 2.71 3.80
C GLU A 70 6.47 2.37 4.72
N PRO A 71 7.40 1.53 4.21
CA PRO A 71 8.81 1.88 4.32
C PRO A 71 9.37 2.50 3.03
N LEU A 72 8.85 2.19 1.84
CA LEU A 72 9.41 2.64 0.55
C LEU A 72 8.36 2.63 -0.59
N SER A 73 7.81 3.79 -0.98
CA SER A 73 6.91 3.90 -2.14
C SER A 73 7.70 4.01 -3.45
N ILE A 74 8.09 2.87 -4.03
CA ILE A 74 8.59 2.80 -5.41
C ILE A 74 7.41 2.47 -6.33
N ASN A 75 6.86 3.46 -7.04
CA ASN A 75 5.83 3.23 -8.05
C ASN A 75 6.47 2.89 -9.40
N ILE A 76 6.69 1.59 -9.66
CA ILE A 76 7.34 1.07 -10.89
C ILE A 76 6.34 1.00 -12.07
N PHE A 77 5.03 1.00 -11.82
CA PHE A 77 4.01 0.74 -12.83
C PHE A 77 3.14 1.97 -13.08
N THR A 78 3.62 2.91 -13.90
CA THR A 78 2.75 3.95 -14.48
C THR A 78 1.93 3.35 -15.64
N THR A 79 0.68 2.96 -15.37
CA THR A 79 -0.26 2.46 -16.40
C THR A 79 -1.11 3.55 -17.04
N SER A 80 -0.65 4.80 -17.10
CA SER A 80 -1.34 5.84 -17.87
C SER A 80 -0.80 5.91 -19.29
N THR A 81 -1.70 5.80 -20.26
CA THR A 81 -1.52 5.84 -21.72
C THR A 81 -1.00 7.18 -22.26
N GLY A 82 0.09 7.68 -21.69
CA GLY A 82 0.73 8.91 -22.13
C GLY A 82 1.99 9.18 -21.32
N ALA A 83 3.14 9.02 -21.98
CA ALA A 83 4.47 9.41 -21.53
C ALA A 83 5.08 8.62 -20.35
N GLY A 84 5.49 7.37 -20.63
CA GLY A 84 6.59 6.68 -19.93
C GLY A 84 7.99 7.23 -20.29
N THR A 85 8.07 8.49 -20.73
CA THR A 85 9.34 9.19 -20.93
C THR A 85 9.75 9.78 -19.61
N SER A 86 10.75 9.17 -18.99
CA SER A 86 11.62 9.92 -18.08
C SER A 86 12.11 11.19 -18.79
N THR A 87 12.55 12.20 -18.04
CA THR A 87 13.17 13.43 -18.57
C THR A 87 14.39 13.15 -19.48
N MET A 88 14.81 11.89 -19.65
CA MET A 88 15.94 11.44 -20.43
C MET A 88 15.59 10.68 -21.73
N GLY A 89 14.31 10.61 -22.15
CA GLY A 89 13.94 9.98 -23.42
C GLY A 89 14.13 8.45 -23.49
N VAL A 90 14.56 7.82 -22.39
CA VAL A 90 14.59 6.38 -22.18
C VAL A 90 13.39 5.95 -21.34
N ASN A 91 12.91 4.71 -21.55
CA ASN A 91 11.80 4.13 -20.79
C ASN A 91 12.12 4.26 -19.29
N GLY A 92 11.47 5.21 -18.60
CA GLY A 92 11.82 5.57 -17.22
C GLY A 92 11.73 4.38 -16.28
N GLN A 93 10.77 3.49 -16.53
CA GLN A 93 10.56 2.26 -15.79
C GLN A 93 11.79 1.33 -15.83
N PHE A 94 12.46 1.23 -16.98
CA PHE A 94 13.67 0.42 -17.13
C PHE A 94 14.82 1.01 -16.30
N VAL A 95 15.01 2.33 -16.34
CA VAL A 95 16.06 3.01 -15.57
C VAL A 95 15.82 2.88 -14.06
N TYR A 96 14.58 3.05 -13.59
CA TYR A 96 14.25 2.86 -12.17
C TYR A 96 14.47 1.42 -11.72
N THR A 97 14.08 0.44 -12.54
CA THR A 97 14.29 -0.98 -12.22
C THR A 97 15.78 -1.31 -12.18
N GLN A 98 16.56 -0.81 -13.15
CA GLN A 98 18.01 -1.00 -13.18
C GLN A 98 18.69 -0.36 -11.97
N LEU A 99 18.31 0.86 -11.59
CA LEU A 99 18.84 1.55 -10.42
C LEU A 99 18.51 0.79 -9.13
N LEU A 100 17.29 0.28 -9.00
CA LEU A 100 16.89 -0.53 -7.86
C LEU A 100 17.70 -1.83 -7.76
N ILE A 101 17.85 -2.56 -8.87
CA ILE A 101 18.68 -3.77 -8.93
C ILE A 101 20.12 -3.45 -8.54
N GLU A 102 20.71 -2.39 -9.11
CA GLU A 102 22.07 -1.95 -8.78
C GLU A 102 22.22 -1.60 -7.29
N CYS A 103 21.27 -0.87 -6.71
CA CYS A 103 21.27 -0.55 -5.28
C CYS A 103 21.19 -1.81 -4.42
N LEU A 104 20.31 -2.76 -4.77
CA LEU A 104 20.16 -4.04 -4.07
C LEU A 104 21.40 -4.92 -4.17
N LEU A 105 22.07 -4.95 -5.33
CA LEU A 105 23.30 -5.71 -5.53
C LEU A 105 24.51 -5.09 -4.82
N ARG A 106 24.52 -3.77 -4.62
CA ARG A 106 25.59 -3.06 -3.92
C ARG A 106 25.44 -3.04 -2.41
N LEU A 107 24.24 -3.34 -1.91
CA LEU A 107 23.99 -3.48 -0.47
C LEU A 107 24.87 -4.60 0.07
N LYS A 108 25.74 -4.23 1.02
CA LYS A 108 26.60 -5.21 1.70
C LYS A 108 25.77 -5.93 2.74
N TYR A 109 25.99 -7.23 2.87
CA TYR A 109 25.46 -7.96 4.00
C TYR A 109 26.10 -7.44 5.30
N ILE A 110 25.26 -7.04 6.24
CA ILE A 110 25.65 -6.64 7.59
C ILE A 110 24.87 -7.54 8.55
N GLU A 111 25.57 -8.29 9.40
CA GLU A 111 24.93 -9.19 10.37
C GLU A 111 24.00 -8.42 11.33
N ALA A 112 24.38 -7.19 11.70
CA ALA A 112 23.56 -6.32 12.54
C ALA A 112 22.18 -6.05 11.93
N ASP A 113 22.10 -5.77 10.63
CA ASP A 113 20.84 -5.52 9.92
C ASP A 113 19.96 -6.78 9.91
N LYS A 114 20.55 -7.97 9.77
CA LYS A 114 19.81 -9.25 9.90
C LYS A 114 19.21 -9.39 11.29
N GLN A 115 19.98 -9.11 12.34
CA GLN A 115 19.51 -9.22 13.72
C GLN A 115 18.41 -8.20 14.03
N GLU A 116 18.54 -6.96 13.53
CA GLU A 116 17.50 -5.92 13.63
C GLU A 116 16.20 -6.37 12.95
N LEU A 117 16.29 -6.91 11.73
CA LEU A 117 15.14 -7.47 11.01
C LEU A 117 14.46 -8.58 11.83
N ILE A 118 15.23 -9.53 12.37
CA ILE A 118 14.70 -10.61 13.19
C ILE A 118 14.00 -10.05 14.43
N HIS A 119 14.58 -9.05 15.09
CA HIS A 119 13.98 -8.41 16.26
C HIS A 119 12.62 -7.77 15.94
N LEU A 120 12.55 -7.00 14.84
CA LEU A 120 11.31 -6.38 14.37
C LEU A 120 10.24 -7.42 14.03
N CYS A 121 10.63 -8.53 13.38
CA CYS A 121 9.72 -9.63 13.07
C CYS A 121 9.21 -10.35 14.32
N LYS A 122 10.07 -10.60 15.32
CA LYS A 122 9.65 -11.19 16.61
C LYS A 122 8.59 -10.33 17.31
N GLN A 123 8.77 -9.01 17.31
CA GLN A 123 7.79 -8.08 17.88
C GLN A 123 6.47 -8.06 17.09
N LYS A 124 6.53 -8.13 15.76
CA LYS A 124 5.34 -8.12 14.89
C LYS A 124 4.51 -9.40 15.00
N TYR A 125 5.17 -10.55 15.12
CA TYR A 125 4.55 -11.88 15.07
C TYR A 125 4.42 -12.54 16.44
N GLU A 126 4.48 -11.79 17.54
CA GLU A 126 4.45 -12.34 18.91
C GLU A 126 3.28 -13.33 19.16
N ASN A 127 2.14 -13.12 18.50
CA ASN A 127 0.94 -13.96 18.62
C ASN A 127 0.75 -14.97 17.48
N ASP A 128 1.67 -15.04 16.51
CA ASP A 128 1.60 -15.95 15.37
C ASP A 128 2.69 -17.02 15.45
N ILE A 129 2.32 -18.18 15.99
CA ILE A 129 3.23 -19.31 16.21
C ILE A 129 3.80 -19.84 14.90
N ALA A 130 3.04 -19.80 13.80
CA ALA A 130 3.50 -20.29 12.51
C ALA A 130 4.57 -19.36 11.93
N GLU A 131 4.37 -18.05 12.00
CA GLU A 131 5.36 -17.06 11.55
C GLU A 131 6.61 -17.05 12.44
N LEU A 132 6.47 -17.25 13.76
CA LEU A 132 7.63 -17.40 14.66
C LEU A 132 8.46 -18.64 14.33
N HIS A 133 7.82 -19.74 13.91
CA HIS A 133 8.53 -20.94 13.46
C HIS A 133 9.29 -20.69 12.14
N ASN A 134 8.67 -20.02 11.17
CA ASN A 134 9.34 -19.62 9.92
C ASN A 134 10.53 -18.68 10.20
N LEU A 135 10.37 -17.76 11.16
CA LEU A 135 11.42 -16.84 11.55
C LEU A 135 12.60 -17.55 12.20
N HIS A 136 12.34 -18.57 13.02
CA HIS A 136 13.40 -19.39 13.63
C HIS A 136 14.17 -20.20 12.57
N ASP A 137 13.46 -20.77 11.59
CA ASP A 137 14.08 -21.47 10.46
C ASP A 137 14.97 -20.51 9.65
N PHE A 138 14.46 -19.32 9.33
CA PHE A 138 15.23 -18.26 8.67
C PHE A 138 16.48 -17.88 9.48
N GLU A 139 16.35 -17.62 10.78
CA GLU A 139 17.46 -17.22 11.66
C GLU A 139 18.62 -18.23 11.60
N LYS A 140 18.28 -19.53 11.60
CA LYS A 140 19.23 -20.65 11.65
C LYS A 140 19.80 -21.05 10.30
N ASN A 141 18.97 -21.09 9.25
CA ASN A 141 19.32 -21.72 7.98
C ASN A 141 19.67 -20.71 6.88
N TYR A 142 19.33 -19.42 7.05
CA TYR A 142 19.65 -18.39 6.07
C TYR A 142 21.16 -18.13 5.98
N SER A 143 21.66 -18.10 4.75
CA SER A 143 23.02 -17.69 4.42
C SER A 143 22.99 -16.67 3.27
N PRO A 144 23.70 -15.54 3.36
CA PRO A 144 23.74 -14.54 2.29
C PRO A 144 24.18 -15.11 0.94
N ASN A 145 25.07 -16.11 0.96
CA ASN A 145 25.58 -16.75 -0.25
C ASN A 145 24.56 -17.67 -0.95
N LYS A 146 23.40 -17.92 -0.32
CA LYS A 146 22.28 -18.71 -0.86
C LYS A 146 21.03 -17.86 -1.09
N ALA A 147 21.15 -16.53 -1.05
CA ALA A 147 19.99 -15.64 -1.16
C ALA A 147 19.41 -15.57 -2.59
N LEU A 148 20.23 -15.82 -3.61
CA LEU A 148 19.87 -15.72 -5.03
C LEU A 148 19.91 -17.06 -5.78
N TRP A 149 20.30 -18.15 -5.11
CA TRP A 149 20.55 -19.48 -5.69
C TRP A 149 20.02 -20.59 -4.79
#